data_AF-A0A6J6WGP1-F1
#
_entry.id   AF-A0A6J6WGP1-F1
#
_cell.length_a   1.000
_cell.length_b   1.000
_cell.length_c   1.000
_cell.angle_alpha   90.00
_cell.angle_beta   90.00
_cell.angle_gamma   90.00
#
_symmetry.space_group_name_H-M   'P 1'
#
loop_
_entity.id
_entity.type
_entity.pdbx_description
1 polymer ?
#
loop_
_entity_poly.entity_id
_entity_poly.type
_entity_poly.pdbx_seq_one_letter_code
_entity_poly.pdbx_strand_id
1 'polypeptide(L)' 'MGHIAPEASEGGPIAFVREGDRIRINTVERTLDLLVDESELAKRRVGFTPLPHKYTRGVLAKYAKLVGSASKGAVCD' A
#
# COMPACT_ATOMS: atom_id res chain seq x y z
N MET A 1 -13.45 3.86 -0.18
CA MET A 1 -12.58 2.66 -0.33
C MET A 1 -11.55 2.70 0.79
N GLY A 2 -11.39 1.61 1.54
CA GLY A 2 -10.43 1.49 2.65
C GLY A 2 -9.85 0.07 2.69
N HIS A 3 -8.86 -0.17 3.54
CA HIS A 3 -8.14 -1.46 3.64
C HIS A 3 -7.50 -1.91 2.30
N ILE A 4 -7.04 -0.95 1.50
CA ILE A 4 -6.30 -1.25 0.27
C ILE A 4 -5.02 -2.00 0.65
N ALA A 5 -4.85 -3.18 0.05
CA ALA A 5 -3.72 -4.07 0.30
C ALA A 5 -3.08 -4.48 -1.04
N PRO A 6 -1.75 -4.59 -1.14
CA PRO A 6 -0.75 -4.23 -0.12
C PRO A 6 -0.73 -2.72 0.18
N GLU A 7 -0.41 -2.35 1.41
CA GLU A 7 -0.38 -0.95 1.83
C GLU A 7 0.85 -0.20 1.27
N ALA A 8 0.87 1.13 1.39
CA ALA A 8 1.98 1.93 0.88
C ALA A 8 3.31 1.57 1.56
N SER A 9 3.28 1.29 2.87
CA SER A 9 4.46 0.91 3.65
C SER A 9 5.10 -0.40 3.19
N GLU A 10 4.31 -1.31 2.60
CA GLU A 10 4.77 -2.58 2.03
C GLU A 10 5.14 -2.46 0.54
N GLY A 11 5.07 -1.27 -0.04
CA GLY A 11 5.35 -1.07 -1.47
C GLY A 11 4.23 -1.57 -2.39
N GLY A 12 2.98 -1.58 -1.91
CA GLY A 12 1.82 -1.85 -2.76
C GLY A 12 1.64 -0.80 -3.86
N PRO A 13 0.76 -1.03 -4.86
CA PRO A 13 0.52 -0.09 -5.96
C PRO A 13 0.17 1.33 -5.50
N ILE A 14 -0.50 1.45 -4.36
CA ILE A 14 -0.87 2.74 -3.75
C ILE A 14 0.34 3.58 -3.33
N ALA A 15 1.52 2.97 -3.10
CA ALA A 15 2.76 3.68 -2.79
C ALA A 15 3.28 4.52 -3.97
N PHE A 16 2.88 4.18 -5.20
CA PHE A 16 3.43 4.75 -6.43
C PHE A 16 2.50 5.71 -7.15
N VAL A 17 1.31 5.94 -6.59
CA VAL A 17 0.35 6.93 -7.11
C VAL A 17 0.97 8.32 -7.02
N ARG A 18 0.87 9.09 -8.09
CA ARG A 18 1.30 10.48 -8.17
C ARG A 18 0.12 11.36 -8.57
N GLU A 19 0.24 12.65 -8.25
CA GLU A 19 -0.73 13.65 -8.69
C GLU A 19 -0.92 13.61 -10.21
N GLY A 20 -2.18 13.60 -10.63
CA GLY A 20 -2.57 13.50 -12.04
C GLY A 20 -2.74 12.07 -12.59
N ASP A 21 -2.38 11.03 -11.83
CA ASP A 21 -2.68 9.66 -12.24
C ASP A 21 -4.20 9.41 -12.26
N ARG A 22 -4.68 8.66 -13.26
CA ARG A 22 -6.10 8.32 -13.37
C ARG A 22 -6.40 7.03 -12.61
N ILE A 23 -7.46 7.04 -11.82
CA ILE A 23 -7.94 5.86 -11.09
C ILE A 23 -9.36 5.56 -11.55
N ARG A 24 -9.63 4.30 -11.92
CA ARG A 24 -10.96 3.81 -12.27
C ARG A 24 -11.53 3.04 -11.10
N ILE A 25 -12.78 3.35 -10.75
CA ILE A 25 -13.56 2.61 -9.76
C ILE A 25 -14.72 1.97 -10.51
N ASN A 26 -14.75 0.63 -10.56
CA ASN A 26 -15.89 -0.10 -11.09
C ASN A 26 -16.62 -0.82 -9.95
N THR A 27 -17.81 -0.36 -9.58
CA THR A 27 -18.61 -0.95 -8.50
C THR A 27 -19.34 -2.23 -8.92
N VAL A 28 -19.58 -2.41 -10.22
CA VAL A 28 -20.22 -3.62 -10.77
C VAL A 28 -19.22 -4.76 -10.77
N GLU A 29 -18.03 -4.53 -11.32
CA GLU A 29 -16.94 -5.53 -11.35
C GLU A 29 -16.16 -5.60 -10.03
N ARG A 30 -16.40 -4.66 -9.11
CA ARG A 30 -15.71 -4.51 -7.82
C ARG A 30 -14.19 -4.34 -7.97
N THR A 31 -13.77 -3.62 -9.02
CA THR A 31 -12.36 -3.34 -9.29
C THR A 31 -12.00 -1.90 -8.94
N LEU A 32 -10.71 -1.72 -8.62
CA LEU A 32 -10.07 -0.43 -8.39
C LEU A 32 -8.76 -0.44 -9.17
N ASP A 33 -8.75 0.22 -10.32
CA ASP A 33 -7.63 0.16 -11.26
C ASP A 33 -6.87 1.48 -11.27
N LEU A 34 -5.56 1.41 -11.10
CA LEU A 34 -4.66 2.54 -11.38
C LEU A 34 -4.32 2.50 -12.87
N LEU A 35 -4.78 3.51 -13.62
CA LEU A 35 -4.60 3.59 -15.08
C LEU A 35 -3.23 4.19 -15.42
N VAL A 36 -2.18 3.56 -14.91
CA VAL A 36 -0.78 3.88 -15.20
C VAL A 36 -0.16 2.63 -15.82
N ASP A 37 0.66 2.82 -16.84
CA ASP A 37 1.34 1.71 -17.50
C ASP A 37 2.25 0.94 -16.52
N GLU A 38 2.27 -0.39 -16.62
CA GLU A 38 3.06 -1.23 -15.71
C GLU A 38 4.56 -0.91 -15.82
N SER A 39 5.05 -0.49 -17.00
CA SER A 39 6.45 -0.08 -17.17
C SER A 39 6.79 1.19 -16.39
N GLU A 40 5.84 2.12 -16.28
CA GLU A 40 5.99 3.34 -15.49
C GLU A 40 5.93 3.01 -13.99
N LEU A 41 5.01 2.13 -13.57
CA LEU A 41 4.98 1.65 -12.18
C LEU A 41 6.27 0.91 -11.80
N ALA A 42 6.81 0.08 -12.71
CA ALA A 42 8.09 -0.59 -12.51
C ALA A 42 9.24 0.41 -12.34
N LYS A 43 9.28 1.49 -13.11
CA LYS A 43 10.26 2.58 -12.93
C LYS A 43 10.10 3.27 -11.57
N ARG A 44 8.86 3.52 -11.14
CA ARG A 44 8.57 4.16 -9.85
C ARG A 44 8.94 3.27 -8.65
N ARG A 45 8.95 1.95 -8.83
CA ARG A 45 9.42 0.98 -7.82
C ARG A 45 10.93 1.04 -7.60
N VAL A 46 11.72 1.45 -8.60
CA VAL A 46 13.19 1.50 -8.50
C VAL A 46 13.60 2.55 -7.46
N GLY A 47 14.36 2.11 -6.45
CA GLY A 47 14.83 2.99 -5.37
C GLY A 47 13.76 3.33 -4.33
N PHE A 48 12.59 2.69 -4.37
CA PHE A 48 11.57 2.88 -3.35
C PHE A 48 12.08 2.41 -1.98
N THR A 49 12.03 3.33 -1.02
CA THR A 49 12.27 3.02 0.38
C THR A 49 11.06 3.52 1.16
N PRO A 50 10.34 2.64 1.90
CA PRO A 50 9.21 3.07 2.69
C PRO A 50 9.65 4.06 3.77
N LEU A 51 8.75 4.96 4.15
CA LEU A 51 9.01 5.90 5.23
C LEU A 51 9.30 5.13 6.53
N PRO A 52 10.29 5.56 7.32
CA PRO A 52 10.57 4.90 8.59
C PRO A 52 9.37 5.04 9.53
N HIS A 53 9.11 3.99 10.31
CA HIS A 53 8.03 4.02 11.30
C HIS A 53 8.28 5.12 12.33
N LYS A 54 7.26 5.95 12.56
CA LYS A 54 7.30 7.05 13.54
C LYS A 54 7.59 6.58 14.96
N TYR A 55 7.11 5.39 15.32
CA TYR A 55 7.27 4.81 16.64
C TYR A 55 8.25 3.64 16.59
N THR A 56 9.43 3.85 17.16
CA THR A 56 10.52 2.86 17.17
C THR A 56 10.58 2.07 18.49
N ARG A 57 9.79 2.44 19.50
CA ARG A 57 9.66 1.75 20.79
C ARG A 57 8.21 1.67 21.27
N GLY A 58 7.95 0.86 22.28
CA GLY A 58 6.62 0.69 22.90
C GLY A 58 5.70 -0.26 22.13
N VAL A 59 4.40 -0.21 22.43
CA VAL A 59 3.41 -1.13 21.87
C VAL A 59 3.27 -0.99 20.35
N LEU A 60 3.33 0.24 19.82
CA LEU A 60 3.21 0.48 18.38
C LEU A 60 4.42 -0.03 17.58
N ALA A 61 5.61 -0.04 18.19
CA ALA A 61 6.79 -0.65 17.57
C ALA A 61 6.71 -2.18 17.56
N LYS A 62 6.01 -2.80 18.53
CA LYS A 62 5.72 -4.25 18.48
C LYS A 62 4.67 -4.55 17.41
N TYR A 63 3.59 -3.76 17.39
CA TYR A 63 2.52 -3.90 16.40
C TYR A 63 3.05 -3.80 14.97
N ALA A 64 3.83 -2.76 14.65
CA ALA A 64 4.40 -2.59 13.31
C ALA A 64 5.29 -3.75 12.84
N LYS A 65 5.80 -4.58 13.77
CA LYS A 65 6.62 -5.76 13.45
C LYS A 65 5.81 -7.04 13.27
N LEU A 66 4.61 -7.11 13.85
CA LEU A 66 3.82 -8.34 13.98
C LEU A 66 2.51 -8.30 13.19
N VAL A 67 2.00 -7.11 12.87
CA VAL A 67 0.71 -6.96 12.20
C VAL A 67 0.76 -7.57 10.79
N GLY A 68 -0.19 -8.45 10.50
CA GLY A 68 -0.42 -8.97 9.16
C GLY A 68 -1.22 -8.01 8.28
N SER A 69 -1.29 -8.30 6.98
CA SER A 69 -2.04 -7.48 6.03
C SER A 69 -3.51 -7.30 6.43
N ALA A 70 -4.08 -6.12 6.14
CA ALA A 70 -5.50 -5.82 6.38
C ALA A 70 -6.45 -6.81 5.68
N SER A 71 -6.05 -7.40 4.55
CA SER A 71 -6.83 -8.43 3.85
C SER A 71 -6.97 -9.73 4.64
N LYS A 72 -6.08 -9.97 5.61
CA LYS A 72 -6.08 -11.11 6.54
C LYS A 72 -6.56 -10.73 7.94
N GLY A 73 -7.15 -9.55 8.10
CA GLY A 73 -7.73 -9.11 9.37
C GLY A 73 -6.77 -8.42 10.35
N ALA A 74 -5.55 -8.03 9.90
CA ALA A 74 -4.58 -7.30 10.72
C ALA A 74 -4.22 -8.00 12.06
N VAL A 75 -4.20 -9.33 12.05
CA VAL A 75 -3.83 -10.15 13.21
C VAL A 75 -2.34 -10.00 13.54
N CYS A 76 -2.02 -10.06 14.84
CA CYS A 76 -0.65 -10.04 15.37
C CYS A 76 -0.43 -11.35 16.11
N ASP A 77 0.19 -12.33 15.46
CA ASP A 77 0.69 -13.56 16.08
C ASP A 77 2.19 -13.44 16.36
#